data_AF-A0A8T3LV55-F1
#
_entry.id   AF-A0A8T3LV55-F1
#
_cell.length_a   1.000
_cell.length_b   1.000
_cell.length_c   1.000
_cell.angle_alpha   90.00
_cell.angle_beta   90.00
_cell.angle_gamma   90.00
#
_symmetry.space_group_name_H-M   'P 1'
#
loop_
_entity.id
_entity.type
_entity.pdbx_description
1 polymer ?
#
loop_
_entity_poly.entity_id
_entity_poly.type
_entity_poly.pdbx_seq_one_letter_code
_entity_poly.pdbx_strand_id
1 'polypeptide(L)'
;MRPGMIAAVLGKEVLDLFANRLLLGAVVFPALVFASIPTGIVAFIELNELDPAQMGQIEQYISQFPDLPPKLAAQGFIVLNFMAYFLLIPAMVPMAIATQSVIGEKMARSLEPQLATPMEVSELLVGKALSAAAPAVLATWGVFLLYGLVNGAIADPRLTGLIFNDVWKVAMLTLVPLICLLSVLLGIIVSSRVSDARTAQQIGGFIVL
;
A
#
# COMPACT_ATOMS: atom_id res chain seq x y z
N MET A 1 -29.57 -4.51 6.87
CA MET A 1 -28.21 -5.01 6.59
C MET A 1 -28.08 -6.45 7.05
N ARG A 2 -27.83 -7.42 6.15
CA ARG A 2 -27.60 -8.83 6.52
C ARG A 2 -26.09 -9.14 6.60
N PRO A 3 -25.45 -9.05 7.79
CA PRO A 3 -23.99 -9.12 7.92
C PRO A 3 -23.39 -10.45 7.44
N GLY A 4 -24.14 -11.56 7.50
CA GLY A 4 -23.67 -12.86 7.05
C GLY A 4 -23.42 -12.97 5.54
N MET A 5 -24.18 -12.25 4.71
CA MET A 5 -24.00 -12.26 3.25
C MET A 5 -22.74 -11.47 2.85
N ILE A 6 -22.52 -10.33 3.50
CA ILE A 6 -21.32 -9.49 3.31
C ILE A 6 -20.06 -10.27 3.69
N ALA A 7 -20.07 -10.96 4.83
CA ALA A 7 -18.94 -11.77 5.29
C ALA A 7 -18.63 -12.95 4.34
N ALA A 8 -19.65 -13.55 3.73
CA ALA A 8 -19.47 -14.65 2.77
C ALA A 8 -18.83 -14.18 1.46
N VAL A 9 -19.26 -13.05 0.92
CA VAL A 9 -18.63 -12.42 -0.25
C VAL A 9 -17.18 -12.05 0.05
N LEU A 10 -16.94 -11.49 1.25
CA LEU A 10 -15.63 -11.09 1.72
C LEU A 10 -14.67 -12.26 1.87
N GLY A 11 -15.10 -13.34 2.52
CA GLY A 11 -14.29 -14.55 2.65
C GLY A 11 -13.91 -15.14 1.30
N LYS A 12 -14.85 -15.23 0.36
CA LYS A 12 -14.61 -15.77 -0.98
C LYS A 12 -13.61 -14.92 -1.77
N GLU A 13 -13.84 -13.60 -1.89
CA GLU A 13 -12.96 -12.74 -2.69
C GLU A 13 -11.56 -12.62 -2.11
N VAL A 14 -11.43 -12.62 -0.78
CA VAL A 14 -10.13 -12.65 -0.10
C VAL A 14 -9.39 -13.95 -0.42
N LEU A 15 -10.08 -15.10 -0.33
CA LEU A 15 -9.51 -16.40 -0.68
C LEU A 15 -9.07 -16.45 -2.15
N ASP A 16 -9.90 -15.96 -3.07
CA ASP A 16 -9.60 -15.92 -4.50
C ASP A 16 -8.37 -15.04 -4.80
N LEU A 17 -8.21 -13.91 -4.07
CA LEU A 17 -7.03 -13.06 -4.19
C LEU A 17 -5.76 -13.76 -3.69
N PHE A 18 -5.81 -14.39 -2.51
CA PHE A 18 -4.68 -15.11 -1.95
C PHE A 18 -4.31 -16.36 -2.77
N ALA A 19 -5.28 -16.99 -3.43
CA ALA A 19 -5.05 -18.10 -4.34
C ALA A 19 -4.37 -17.64 -5.65
N ASN A 20 -4.66 -16.42 -6.12
CA ASN A 20 -4.13 -15.91 -7.37
C ASN A 20 -2.75 -15.25 -7.18
N ARG A 21 -1.70 -16.06 -7.42
CA ARG A 21 -0.29 -15.62 -7.37
C ARG A 21 0.02 -14.41 -8.26
N LEU A 22 -0.69 -14.23 -9.37
CA LEU A 22 -0.47 -13.09 -10.27
C LEU A 22 -0.98 -11.79 -9.64
N LEU A 23 -2.17 -11.81 -9.03
CA LEU A 23 -2.75 -10.64 -8.34
C LEU A 23 -1.95 -10.30 -7.08
N LEU A 24 -1.56 -11.31 -6.31
CA LEU A 24 -0.67 -11.16 -5.16
C LEU A 24 0.69 -10.58 -5.58
N GLY A 25 1.27 -11.08 -6.68
CA GLY A 25 2.50 -10.55 -7.25
C GLY A 25 2.35 -9.08 -7.67
N ALA A 26 1.24 -8.72 -8.32
CA ALA A 26 0.96 -7.35 -8.73
C ALA A 26 0.76 -6.39 -7.54
N VAL A 27 0.36 -6.90 -6.37
CA VAL A 27 0.24 -6.15 -5.10
C VAL A 27 1.60 -5.96 -4.45
N VAL A 28 2.31 -7.08 -4.25
CA VAL A 28 3.53 -7.12 -3.42
C VAL A 28 4.73 -6.55 -4.19
N PHE A 29 4.80 -6.75 -5.50
CA PHE A 29 5.96 -6.33 -6.29
C PHE A 29 6.18 -4.81 -6.28
N PRO A 30 5.19 -3.95 -6.61
CA PRO A 30 5.37 -2.50 -6.51
C PRO A 30 5.70 -2.06 -5.08
N ALA A 31 5.03 -2.66 -4.09
CA ALA A 31 5.28 -2.36 -2.68
C ALA A 31 6.73 -2.63 -2.26
N LEU A 32 7.28 -3.76 -2.69
CA LEU A 32 8.69 -4.09 -2.47
C LEU A 32 9.62 -3.16 -3.23
N VAL A 33 9.30 -2.78 -4.47
CA VAL A 33 10.11 -1.83 -5.23
C VAL A 33 10.18 -0.47 -4.50
N PHE A 34 9.04 0.09 -4.10
CA PHE A 34 9.00 1.36 -3.38
C PHE A 34 9.71 1.29 -2.03
N ALA A 35 9.59 0.19 -1.29
CA ALA A 35 10.31 -0.02 -0.04
C ALA A 35 11.82 -0.26 -0.25
N SER A 36 12.22 -0.84 -1.39
CA SER A 36 13.62 -1.14 -1.69
C SER A 36 14.43 0.10 -2.00
N ILE A 37 13.83 1.17 -2.52
CA ILE A 37 14.54 2.43 -2.85
C ILE A 37 15.17 3.04 -1.59
N PRO A 38 14.42 3.42 -0.54
CA PRO A 38 15.01 3.98 0.67
C PRO A 38 15.91 2.96 1.39
N THR A 39 15.53 1.68 1.39
CA THR A 39 16.37 0.62 1.98
C THR A 39 17.72 0.49 1.29
N GLY A 40 17.74 0.62 -0.04
CA GLY A 40 18.98 0.60 -0.84
C GLY A 40 19.86 1.81 -0.56
N ILE A 41 19.27 2.99 -0.34
CA ILE A 41 20.02 4.19 0.07
C ILE A 41 20.59 4.00 1.48
N VAL A 42 19.82 3.46 2.42
CA VAL A 42 20.30 3.14 3.78
C VAL A 42 21.48 2.17 3.72
N ALA A 43 21.35 1.09 2.93
CA ALA A 43 22.43 0.12 2.74
C ALA A 43 23.66 0.75 2.08
N PHE A 44 23.46 1.64 1.09
CA PHE A 44 24.56 2.36 0.46
C PHE A 44 25.29 3.27 1.45
N ILE A 45 24.56 4.02 2.27
CA ILE A 45 25.14 4.84 3.34
C ILE A 45 25.85 3.94 4.36
N GLU A 46 25.30 2.76 4.66
CA GLU A 46 25.92 1.83 5.61
C GLU A 46 27.26 1.26 5.11
N LEU A 47 27.35 0.97 3.81
CA LEU A 47 28.57 0.40 3.22
C LEU A 47 29.65 1.45 2.91
N ASN A 48 29.31 2.73 2.85
CA ASN A 48 30.26 3.80 2.53
C ASN A 48 30.49 4.72 3.73
N GLU A 49 31.69 5.31 3.80
CA GLU A 49 31.94 6.44 4.70
C GLU A 49 31.50 7.73 4.04
N LEU A 50 30.91 8.62 4.83
CA LEU A 50 30.44 9.91 4.35
C LEU A 50 31.58 10.92 4.51
N ASP A 51 32.01 11.51 3.40
CA ASP A 51 33.07 12.52 3.41
C ASP A 51 32.62 13.81 4.12
N PRO A 52 33.55 14.62 4.66
CA PRO A 52 33.22 15.87 5.35
C PRO A 52 32.36 16.84 4.53
N ALA A 53 32.57 16.87 3.20
CA ALA A 53 31.77 17.68 2.29
C ALA A 53 30.32 17.20 2.18
N GLN A 54 30.09 15.88 2.20
CA GLN A 54 28.75 15.30 2.21
C GLN A 54 28.09 15.55 3.57
N MET A 55 28.84 15.41 4.66
CA MET A 55 28.35 15.66 6.01
C MET A 55 27.85 17.09 6.20
N GLY A 56 28.58 18.08 5.66
CA GLY A 56 28.15 19.48 5.68
C GLY A 56 26.86 19.76 4.89
N GLN A 57 26.57 18.99 3.83
CA GLN A 57 25.32 19.12 3.07
C GLN A 57 24.11 18.58 3.83
N ILE A 58 24.31 17.60 4.71
CA ILE A 58 23.24 16.96 5.48
C ILE A 58 23.19 17.41 6.95
N GLU A 59 24.03 18.36 7.35
CA GLU A 59 24.14 18.85 8.73
C GLU A 59 22.80 19.37 9.28
N GLN A 60 22.04 20.11 8.46
CA GLN A 60 20.70 20.57 8.81
C GLN A 60 19.75 19.40 9.11
N TYR A 61 19.91 18.25 8.45
CA TYR A 61 19.09 17.06 8.69
C TYR A 61 19.58 16.27 9.90
N ILE A 62 20.90 16.18 10.10
CA ILE A 62 21.52 15.53 11.26
C ILE A 62 21.12 16.23 12.56
N SER A 63 21.04 17.57 12.55
CA SER A 63 20.63 18.35 13.72
C SER A 63 19.22 18.05 14.22
N GLN A 64 18.37 17.37 13.43
CA GLN A 64 17.05 16.90 13.86
C GLN A 64 17.15 15.68 14.79
N PHE A 65 18.31 15.00 14.82
CA PHE A 65 18.57 13.80 15.61
C PHE A 65 19.88 13.94 16.42
N PRO A 66 19.94 14.85 17.40
CA PRO A 66 21.18 15.18 18.11
C PRO A 66 21.79 13.99 18.89
N ASP A 67 20.97 13.00 19.25
CA ASP A 67 21.38 11.82 20.03
C ASP A 67 21.87 10.65 19.15
N LEU A 68 21.84 10.80 17.82
CA LEU A 68 22.22 9.74 16.89
C LEU A 68 23.57 10.04 16.22
N PRO A 69 24.38 9.00 15.91
CA PRO A 69 25.55 9.14 15.05
C PRO A 69 25.16 9.82 13.71
N PRO A 70 26.00 10.69 13.14
CA PRO A 70 25.69 11.43 11.91
C PRO A 70 25.18 10.56 10.76
N LYS A 71 25.78 9.38 10.58
CA LYS A 71 25.41 8.38 9.58
C LYS A 71 24.01 7.80 9.81
N LEU A 72 23.70 7.48 11.07
CA LEU A 72 22.38 6.95 11.46
C LEU A 72 21.30 8.04 11.41
N ALA A 73 21.64 9.29 11.74
CA ALA A 73 20.74 10.43 11.58
C ALA A 73 20.37 10.65 10.10
N ALA A 74 21.33 10.52 9.18
CA ALA A 74 21.09 10.59 7.75
C ALA A 74 20.14 9.49 7.26
N GLN A 75 20.39 8.23 7.68
CA GLN A 75 19.52 7.09 7.38
C GLN A 75 18.11 7.29 7.96
N GLY A 76 18.02 7.74 9.21
CA GLY A 76 16.76 8.09 9.89
C GLY A 76 15.96 9.14 9.12
N PHE A 77 16.62 10.21 8.68
CA PHE A 77 16.00 11.24 7.86
C PHE A 77 15.43 10.68 6.55
N ILE A 78 16.18 9.84 5.84
CA ILE A 78 15.73 9.22 4.60
C ILE A 78 14.49 8.36 4.86
N VAL A 79 14.56 7.41 5.79
CA VAL A 79 13.44 6.48 5.99
C VAL A 79 12.17 7.19 6.43
N LEU A 80 12.29 8.25 7.24
CA LEU A 80 11.15 9.04 7.73
C LEU A 80 10.50 9.91 6.64
N ASN A 81 11.29 10.53 5.76
CA ASN A 81 10.77 11.33 4.65
C ASN A 81 10.14 10.46 3.55
N PHE A 82 10.55 9.20 3.44
CA PHE A 82 9.97 8.26 2.49
C PHE A 82 8.57 7.73 2.87
N MET A 83 8.00 8.18 4.00
CA MET A 83 6.63 7.81 4.40
C MET A 83 5.60 8.14 3.32
N ALA A 84 5.68 9.33 2.71
CA ALA A 84 4.72 9.76 1.69
C ALA A 84 4.75 8.83 0.46
N TYR A 85 5.95 8.41 0.04
CA TYR A 85 6.13 7.43 -1.05
C TYR A 85 5.58 6.05 -0.67
N PHE A 86 5.75 5.64 0.60
CA PHE A 86 5.19 4.38 1.08
C PHE A 86 3.65 4.38 1.02
N LEU A 87 3.00 5.53 1.26
CA LEU A 87 1.55 5.68 1.16
C LEU A 87 1.00 5.63 -0.28
N LEU A 88 1.85 5.67 -1.32
CA LEU A 88 1.41 5.42 -2.70
C LEU A 88 1.01 3.95 -2.92
N ILE A 89 1.58 3.02 -2.14
CA ILE A 89 1.30 1.58 -2.23
C ILE A 89 -0.19 1.29 -2.00
N PRO A 90 -0.80 1.67 -0.86
CA PRO A 90 -2.22 1.47 -0.63
C PRO A 90 -3.10 2.31 -1.57
N ALA A 91 -2.54 3.30 -2.27
CA ALA A 91 -3.30 4.09 -3.24
C ALA A 91 -3.44 3.36 -4.59
N MET A 92 -2.39 2.73 -5.09
CA MET A 92 -2.40 2.12 -6.44
C MET A 92 -3.01 0.71 -6.45
N VAL A 93 -2.67 -0.09 -5.43
CA VAL A 93 -2.94 -1.53 -5.46
C VAL A 93 -4.43 -1.90 -5.36
N PRO A 94 -5.20 -1.40 -4.37
CA PRO A 94 -6.61 -1.74 -4.25
C PRO A 94 -7.43 -1.29 -5.45
N MET A 95 -7.04 -0.17 -6.08
CA MET A 95 -7.68 0.32 -7.30
C MET A 95 -7.55 -0.69 -8.43
N ALA A 96 -6.35 -1.24 -8.64
CA ALA A 96 -6.10 -2.25 -9.67
C ALA A 96 -6.90 -3.54 -9.43
N ILE A 97 -7.08 -3.96 -8.18
CA ILE A 97 -7.91 -5.11 -7.79
C ILE A 97 -9.39 -4.81 -8.07
N ALA A 98 -9.89 -3.67 -7.60
CA ALA A 98 -11.28 -3.27 -7.72
C ALA A 98 -11.70 -3.19 -9.20
N THR A 99 -10.87 -2.54 -10.02
CA THR A 99 -11.09 -2.42 -11.46
C THR A 99 -11.13 -3.78 -12.17
N GLN A 100 -10.19 -4.69 -11.85
CA GLN A 100 -10.18 -6.03 -12.45
C GLN A 100 -11.38 -6.86 -12.02
N SER A 101 -11.79 -6.77 -10.76
CA SER A 101 -12.95 -7.49 -10.25
C SER A 101 -14.25 -7.01 -10.91
N VAL A 102 -14.48 -5.70 -11.04
CA VAL A 102 -15.71 -5.16 -11.65
C VAL A 102 -15.77 -5.43 -13.16
N ILE A 103 -14.67 -5.20 -13.88
CA ILE A 103 -14.63 -5.39 -15.34
C ILE A 103 -14.65 -6.89 -15.69
N GLY A 104 -13.96 -7.72 -14.91
CA GLY A 104 -13.99 -9.17 -15.08
C GLY A 104 -15.40 -9.76 -14.94
N GLU A 105 -16.16 -9.33 -13.93
CA GLU A 105 -17.56 -9.74 -13.76
C GLU A 105 -18.49 -9.22 -14.87
N LYS A 106 -18.24 -7.99 -15.36
CA LYS A 106 -18.95 -7.42 -16.51
C LYS A 106 -18.73 -8.26 -17.77
N MET A 107 -17.49 -8.71 -18.01
CA MET A 107 -17.12 -9.54 -19.15
C MET A 107 -17.67 -10.97 -19.03
N ALA A 108 -17.73 -11.52 -17.81
CA ALA A 108 -18.26 -12.85 -17.52
C ALA A 108 -19.80 -12.93 -17.49
N ARG A 109 -20.52 -11.82 -17.71
CA ARG A 109 -21.99 -11.68 -17.54
C ARG A 109 -22.50 -12.14 -16.18
N SER A 110 -21.66 -12.14 -15.15
CA SER A 110 -22.03 -12.59 -13.79
C SER A 110 -22.68 -11.50 -12.95
N LEU A 111 -22.85 -10.29 -13.50
CA LEU A 111 -23.54 -9.18 -12.83
C LEU A 111 -25.06 -9.39 -12.76
N GLU A 112 -25.66 -10.00 -13.80
CA GLU A 112 -27.12 -10.23 -13.84
C GLU A 112 -27.59 -11.23 -12.76
N PRO A 113 -26.90 -12.37 -12.53
CA PRO A 113 -27.25 -13.29 -11.45
C PRO A 113 -26.96 -12.73 -10.05
N GLN A 114 -25.92 -11.91 -9.88
CA GLN A 114 -25.61 -11.30 -8.57
C GLN A 114 -26.61 -10.20 -8.20
N LEU A 115 -27.07 -9.38 -9.16
CA LEU A 115 -28.14 -8.39 -8.94
C LEU A 115 -29.51 -9.02 -8.75
N ALA A 116 -29.70 -10.28 -9.19
CA ALA A 116 -30.91 -11.06 -8.95
C ALA A 116 -30.96 -11.74 -7.58
N THR A 117 -29.87 -11.68 -6.79
CA THR A 117 -29.90 -12.12 -5.39
C THR A 117 -30.68 -11.10 -4.54
N PRO A 118 -31.30 -11.52 -3.42
CA PRO A 118 -32.07 -10.63 -2.54
C PRO A 118 -31.16 -9.73 -1.67
N MET A 119 -30.12 -9.15 -2.27
CA MET A 119 -29.18 -8.19 -1.64
C MET A 119 -29.44 -6.80 -2.19
N GLU A 120 -29.38 -5.77 -1.34
CA GLU A 120 -29.39 -4.40 -1.85
C GLU A 120 -28.09 -4.08 -2.61
N VAL A 121 -28.19 -3.29 -3.68
CA VAL A 121 -27.04 -2.86 -4.49
C VAL A 121 -25.97 -2.17 -3.63
N SER A 122 -26.38 -1.41 -2.61
CA SER A 122 -25.51 -0.78 -1.62
C SER A 122 -24.74 -1.79 -0.78
N GLU A 123 -25.39 -2.85 -0.30
CA GLU A 123 -24.77 -3.92 0.49
C GLU A 123 -23.74 -4.70 -0.35
N LEU A 124 -24.06 -4.96 -1.62
CA LEU A 124 -23.15 -5.62 -2.56
C LEU A 124 -21.91 -4.75 -2.81
N LEU A 125 -22.10 -3.45 -3.07
CA LEU A 125 -21.02 -2.53 -3.37
C LEU A 125 -20.08 -2.33 -2.16
N VAL A 126 -20.66 -2.20 -0.95
CA VAL A 126 -19.89 -2.08 0.30
C VAL A 126 -19.13 -3.36 0.60
N GLY A 127 -19.78 -4.52 0.44
CA GLY A 127 -19.13 -5.81 0.63
C GLY A 127 -17.92 -5.95 -0.29
N LYS A 128 -18.10 -5.68 -1.58
CA LYS A 128 -17.04 -5.74 -2.58
C LYS A 128 -15.91 -4.75 -2.30
N ALA A 129 -16.25 -3.55 -1.84
CA ALA A 129 -15.26 -2.54 -1.50
C ALA A 129 -14.37 -2.98 -0.34
N LEU A 130 -14.97 -3.51 0.73
CA LEU A 130 -14.27 -4.03 1.90
C LEU A 130 -13.43 -5.27 1.56
N SER A 131 -13.95 -6.17 0.74
CA SER A 131 -13.23 -7.37 0.25
C SER A 131 -11.98 -7.03 -0.53
N ALA A 132 -12.00 -5.98 -1.35
CA ALA A 132 -10.83 -5.52 -2.10
C ALA A 132 -9.85 -4.73 -1.22
N ALA A 133 -10.35 -3.92 -0.28
CA ALA A 133 -9.53 -3.08 0.58
C ALA A 133 -8.78 -3.87 1.67
N ALA A 134 -9.45 -4.81 2.34
CA ALA A 134 -8.88 -5.58 3.45
C ALA A 134 -7.53 -6.27 3.12
N PRO A 135 -7.40 -7.05 2.04
CA PRO A 135 -6.14 -7.71 1.72
C PRO A 135 -5.04 -6.73 1.33
N ALA A 136 -5.39 -5.60 0.70
CA ALA A 136 -4.41 -4.57 0.37
C ALA A 136 -3.89 -3.84 1.61
N VAL A 137 -4.73 -3.60 2.61
CA VAL A 137 -4.32 -3.06 3.92
C VAL A 137 -3.36 -4.04 4.61
N LEU A 138 -3.73 -5.32 4.69
CA LEU A 138 -2.90 -6.35 5.32
C LEU A 138 -1.55 -6.51 4.61
N ALA A 139 -1.53 -6.49 3.27
CA ALA A 139 -0.30 -6.54 2.49
C ALA A 139 0.59 -5.31 2.77
N THR A 140 0.00 -4.11 2.82
CA THR A 140 0.73 -2.87 3.15
C THR A 140 1.35 -2.94 4.54
N TRP A 141 0.61 -3.45 5.53
CA TRP A 141 1.15 -3.66 6.88
C TRP A 141 2.27 -4.71 6.91
N GLY A 142 2.15 -5.79 6.16
CA GLY A 142 3.20 -6.80 6.03
C GLY A 142 4.50 -6.22 5.46
N VAL A 143 4.39 -5.41 4.40
CA VAL A 143 5.55 -4.71 3.81
C VAL A 143 6.12 -3.67 4.77
N PHE A 144 5.28 -2.98 5.56
CA PHE A 144 5.74 -2.02 6.55
C PHE A 144 6.56 -2.68 7.67
N LEU A 145 6.09 -3.83 8.18
CA LEU A 145 6.83 -4.61 9.17
C LEU A 145 8.17 -5.06 8.61
N LEU A 146 8.18 -5.60 7.38
CA LEU A 146 9.41 -6.02 6.71
C LEU A 146 10.37 -4.85 6.50
N TYR A 147 9.85 -3.70 6.05
CA TYR A 147 10.63 -2.48 5.82
C TYR A 147 11.35 -2.01 7.09
N GLY A 148 10.64 -1.93 8.22
CA GLY A 148 11.23 -1.57 9.52
C GLY A 148 12.30 -2.54 9.97
N LEU A 149 12.02 -3.84 9.91
CA LEU A 149 12.94 -4.90 10.36
C LEU A 149 14.20 -4.99 9.48
N VAL A 150 14.05 -4.90 8.17
CA VAL A 150 15.18 -4.97 7.23
C VAL A 150 16.11 -3.77 7.39
N ASN A 151 15.57 -2.55 7.50
CA ASN A 151 16.40 -1.36 7.69
C ASN A 151 17.14 -1.38 9.02
N GLY A 152 16.50 -1.84 10.10
CA GLY A 152 17.19 -2.03 11.37
C GLY A 152 18.22 -3.14 11.40
N ALA A 153 18.04 -4.18 10.60
CA ALA A 153 19.02 -5.25 10.43
C ALA A 153 20.23 -4.83 9.58
N ILE A 154 20.03 -3.91 8.63
CA ILE A 154 21.09 -3.39 7.77
C ILE A 154 21.96 -2.38 8.52
N ALA A 155 21.34 -1.39 9.17
CA ALA A 155 22.05 -0.28 9.80
C ALA A 155 22.18 -0.45 11.32
N ASP A 156 21.11 -0.14 12.06
CA ASP A 156 21.08 -0.23 13.52
C ASP A 156 19.64 -0.47 14.01
N PRO A 157 19.40 -1.29 15.06
CA PRO A 157 18.08 -1.49 15.65
C PRO A 157 17.31 -0.21 16.03
N ARG A 158 18.01 0.90 16.31
CA ARG A 158 17.41 2.22 16.55
C ARG A 158 16.61 2.73 15.34
N LEU A 159 17.02 2.36 14.12
CA LEU A 159 16.31 2.72 12.89
C LEU A 159 14.93 2.05 12.82
N THR A 160 14.81 0.83 13.33
CA THR A 160 13.50 0.15 13.51
C THR A 160 12.59 0.97 14.42
N GLY A 161 13.12 1.52 15.51
CA GLY A 161 12.38 2.38 16.43
C GLY A 161 11.91 3.68 15.79
N LEU A 162 12.75 4.28 14.94
CA LEU A 162 12.39 5.48 14.17
C LEU A 162 11.27 5.20 13.16
N ILE A 163 11.33 4.08 12.44
CA ILE A 163 10.30 3.68 11.46
C ILE A 163 8.98 3.33 12.17
N PHE A 164 9.04 2.66 13.33
CA PHE A 164 7.85 2.36 14.15
C PHE A 164 7.51 3.47 15.14
N ASN A 165 7.73 4.74 14.78
CA ASN A 165 7.29 5.86 15.59
C ASN A 165 5.75 6.01 15.58
N ASP A 166 5.23 6.85 16.46
CA ASP A 166 3.79 7.02 16.62
C ASP A 166 3.11 7.63 15.38
N VAL A 167 3.81 8.49 14.65
CA VAL A 167 3.30 9.09 13.41
C VAL A 167 3.05 8.02 12.34
N TRP A 168 4.02 7.12 12.12
CA TRP A 168 3.90 6.02 11.17
C TRP A 168 2.84 5.02 11.62
N LYS A 169 2.79 4.67 12.92
CA LYS A 169 1.74 3.78 13.44
C LYS A 169 0.34 4.36 13.22
N VAL A 170 0.15 5.64 13.51
CA VAL A 170 -1.14 6.32 13.27
C VAL A 170 -1.45 6.35 11.78
N ALA A 171 -0.48 6.67 10.92
CA ALA A 171 -0.65 6.64 9.46
C ALA A 171 -1.04 5.24 8.95
N MET A 172 -0.38 4.19 9.42
CA MET A 172 -0.68 2.81 9.04
C MET A 172 -2.04 2.35 9.54
N LEU A 173 -2.46 2.78 10.73
CA LEU A 173 -3.75 2.40 11.29
C LEU A 173 -4.92 3.18 10.67
N THR A 174 -4.69 4.41 10.23
CA THR A 174 -5.75 5.33 9.77
C THR A 174 -5.67 5.63 8.27
N LEU A 175 -4.59 6.27 7.82
CA LEU A 175 -4.42 6.70 6.44
C LEU A 175 -4.41 5.51 5.46
N VAL A 176 -3.74 4.41 5.80
CA VAL A 176 -3.69 3.25 4.91
C VAL A 176 -5.08 2.66 4.63
N PRO A 177 -5.93 2.32 5.63
CA PRO A 177 -7.30 1.90 5.37
C PRO A 177 -8.13 2.92 4.58
N LEU A 178 -8.01 4.22 4.91
CA LEU A 178 -8.74 5.30 4.24
C LEU A 178 -8.37 5.42 2.76
N ILE A 179 -7.07 5.43 2.47
CA ILE A 179 -6.54 5.49 1.10
C ILE A 179 -6.98 4.23 0.35
N CYS A 180 -6.88 3.05 0.96
CA CYS A 180 -7.33 1.82 0.33
C CYS A 180 -8.81 1.87 -0.06
N LEU A 181 -9.67 2.31 0.86
CA LEU A 181 -11.10 2.46 0.60
C LEU A 181 -11.37 3.46 -0.52
N LEU A 182 -10.74 4.63 -0.47
CA LEU A 182 -10.86 5.65 -1.50
C LEU A 182 -10.45 5.12 -2.87
N SER A 183 -9.31 4.43 -2.95
CA SER A 183 -8.80 3.82 -4.17
C SER A 183 -9.72 2.76 -4.76
N VAL A 184 -10.34 1.93 -3.91
CA VAL A 184 -11.36 0.97 -4.37
C VAL A 184 -12.59 1.69 -4.92
N LEU A 185 -13.10 2.70 -4.22
CA LEU A 185 -14.26 3.47 -4.68
C LEU A 185 -13.97 4.18 -6.02
N LEU A 186 -12.81 4.80 -6.16
CA LEU A 186 -12.37 5.38 -7.43
C LEU A 186 -12.23 4.33 -8.52
N GLY A 187 -11.68 3.15 -8.20
CA GLY A 187 -11.58 2.02 -9.13
C GLY A 187 -12.94 1.57 -9.65
N ILE A 188 -13.94 1.52 -8.77
CA ILE A 188 -15.33 1.21 -9.14
C ILE A 188 -15.90 2.31 -10.05
N ILE A 189 -15.74 3.59 -9.68
CA ILE A 189 -16.23 4.73 -10.48
C ILE A 189 -15.61 4.70 -11.89
N VAL A 190 -14.29 4.56 -11.98
CA VAL A 190 -13.57 4.50 -13.26
C VAL A 190 -14.05 3.28 -14.07
N SER A 191 -14.18 2.11 -13.46
CA SER A 191 -14.65 0.89 -14.14
C SER A 191 -16.06 1.00 -14.72
N SER A 192 -16.90 1.89 -14.18
CA SER A 192 -18.23 2.15 -14.76
C SER A 192 -18.16 2.93 -16.08
N ARG A 193 -17.07 3.68 -16.31
CA ARG A 193 -16.87 4.57 -17.47
C ARG A 193 -16.06 3.95 -18.59
N VAL A 194 -15.28 2.90 -18.31
CA VAL A 194 -14.40 2.24 -19.27
C VAL A 194 -14.66 0.74 -19.36
N SER A 195 -14.48 0.20 -20.57
CA SER A 195 -14.76 -1.20 -20.89
C SER A 195 -13.56 -2.12 -20.69
N ASP A 196 -12.36 -1.54 -20.56
CA ASP A 196 -11.08 -2.25 -20.52
C ASP A 196 -10.34 -1.98 -19.19
N ALA A 197 -9.86 -3.04 -18.55
CA ALA A 197 -9.23 -2.98 -17.23
C ALA A 197 -7.88 -2.26 -17.26
N ARG A 198 -7.14 -2.37 -18.36
CA ARG A 198 -5.84 -1.70 -18.49
C ARG A 198 -6.00 -0.19 -18.61
N THR A 199 -6.99 0.25 -19.37
CA THR A 199 -7.33 1.68 -19.52
C THR A 199 -7.78 2.28 -18.18
N ALA A 200 -8.62 1.55 -17.45
CA ALA A 200 -9.06 1.96 -16.11
C ALA A 200 -7.90 2.07 -15.10
N GLN A 201 -6.93 1.15 -15.15
CA GLN A 201 -5.71 1.23 -14.32
C GLN A 201 -4.83 2.43 -14.70
N GLN A 202 -4.69 2.76 -15.99
CA GLN A 202 -3.92 3.93 -16.42
C GLN A 202 -4.55 5.24 -15.91
N ILE A 203 -5.87 5.38 -16.06
CA ILE A 203 -6.61 6.52 -15.50
C ILE A 203 -6.46 6.56 -13.98
N GLY A 204 -6.53 5.41 -13.33
CA GLY A 204 -6.32 5.31 -11.90
C GLY A 204 -4.94 5.72 -11.42
N GLY A 205 -3.90 5.33 -12.15
CA GLY A 205 -2.53 5.79 -11.90
C GLY A 205 -2.40 7.31 -11.96
N PHE A 206 -3.05 7.97 -12.92
CA PHE A 206 -3.07 9.43 -13.00
C PHE A 206 -3.85 10.12 -11.87
N ILE A 207 -4.84 9.46 -11.26
CA ILE A 207 -5.59 10.02 -10.14
C ILE A 207 -4.80 9.90 -8.83
N VAL A 208 -3.95 8.88 -8.72
CA VAL A 208 -3.11 8.64 -7.53
C VAL A 208 -1.87 9.54 -7.51
N LEU A 209 -1.34 9.91 -8.68
CA LEU A 209 -0.21 10.84 -8.85
C LEU A 209 -0.64 12.30 -8.71
#